data_AF-A0A957QMB9-F1
#
_entry.id   AF-A0A957QMB9-F1
#
_cell.length_a   1.000
_cell.length_b   1.000
_cell.length_c   1.000
_cell.angle_alpha   90.00
_cell.angle_beta   90.00
_cell.angle_gamma   90.00
#
_symmetry.space_group_name_H-M   'P 1'
#
loop_
_entity.id
_entity.type
_entity.pdbx_description
1 polymer ?
#
loop_
_entity_poly.entity_id
_entity_poly.type
_entity_poly.pdbx_seq_one_letter_code
_entity_poly.pdbx_strand_id
1 'polypeptide(L)'
;MGWNELVVDRPHPLLWGVPAGAYTYFVHSYHCQTASPAAVVAHTDYGQPVAAIVNEGNVYGIQFHPEKSHRVGLQIINNYVTQISEKEF
;
A
#
# COMPACT_ATOMS: atom_id res chain seq x y z
N MET A 1 5.21 15.95 -0.16
CA MET A 1 3.87 15.91 0.50
C MET A 1 2.83 16.09 -0.60
N GLY A 2 1.80 15.24 -0.64
CA GLY A 2 0.76 15.33 -1.67
C GLY A 2 0.22 13.97 -2.08
N TRP A 3 -0.51 13.97 -3.19
CA TRP A 3 -1.05 12.77 -3.80
C TRP A 3 -0.06 12.20 -4.81
N ASN A 4 0.19 10.91 -4.71
CA ASN A 4 1.06 10.18 -5.62
C ASN A 4 0.37 8.91 -6.13
N GLU A 5 0.74 8.49 -7.33
CA GLU A 5 0.23 7.27 -7.96
C GLU A 5 0.74 6.03 -7.23
N LEU A 6 -0.17 5.08 -6.99
CA LEU A 6 0.14 3.76 -6.45
C LEU A 6 0.35 2.77 -7.61
N VAL A 7 1.60 2.35 -7.81
CA VAL A 7 2.00 1.38 -8.81
C VAL A 7 2.07 0.00 -8.18
N VAL A 8 1.30 -0.95 -8.70
CA VAL A 8 1.20 -2.32 -8.14
C VAL A 8 2.26 -3.22 -8.77
N ASP A 9 3.18 -3.72 -7.95
CA ASP A 9 4.30 -4.57 -8.39
C ASP A 9 3.93 -6.04 -8.49
N ARG A 10 3.03 -6.50 -7.62
CA ARG A 10 2.49 -7.86 -7.65
C ARG A 10 1.03 -7.89 -7.23
N PRO A 11 0.21 -8.81 -7.79
CA PRO A 11 -1.15 -9.02 -7.34
C PRO A 11 -1.20 -9.29 -5.83
N HIS A 12 -2.10 -8.60 -5.12
CA HIS A 12 -2.20 -8.72 -3.66
C HIS A 12 -3.63 -8.47 -3.19
N PRO A 13 -4.20 -9.29 -2.28
CA PRO A 13 -5.59 -9.15 -1.83
C PRO A 13 -5.92 -7.79 -1.19
N LEU A 14 -4.94 -7.19 -0.51
CA LEU A 14 -5.03 -5.82 0.02
C LEU A 14 -5.42 -4.77 -1.04
N LEU A 15 -5.16 -5.03 -2.32
CA LEU A 15 -5.42 -4.12 -3.44
C LEU A 15 -6.59 -4.56 -4.33
N TRP A 16 -7.37 -5.57 -3.93
CA TRP A 16 -8.56 -5.95 -4.69
C TRP A 16 -9.56 -4.79 -4.82
N GLY A 17 -10.03 -4.55 -6.04
CA GLY A 17 -10.94 -3.44 -6.34
C GLY A 17 -10.30 -2.05 -6.34
N VAL A 18 -8.99 -1.93 -6.10
CA VAL A 18 -8.26 -0.67 -6.28
C VAL A 18 -7.94 -0.49 -7.76
N PRO A 19 -8.38 0.62 -8.40
CA PRO A 19 -8.06 0.87 -9.81
C PRO A 19 -6.56 1.00 -10.05
N ALA A 20 -6.08 0.55 -11.21
CA ALA A 20 -4.73 0.88 -11.67
C ALA A 20 -4.58 2.40 -11.80
N GLY A 21 -3.43 2.92 -11.38
CA GLY A 21 -3.16 4.37 -11.37
C GLY A 21 -3.94 5.14 -10.29
N ALA A 22 -4.46 4.46 -9.26
CA ALA A 22 -5.08 5.12 -8.13
C ALA A 22 -4.08 6.00 -7.37
N TYR A 23 -4.53 7.15 -6.87
CA TYR A 23 -3.70 8.06 -6.08
C TYR A 23 -3.95 7.90 -4.58
N THR A 24 -2.87 7.98 -3.79
CA THR A 24 -2.90 7.95 -2.32
C THR A 24 -2.09 9.11 -1.73
N TYR A 25 -2.38 9.47 -0.47
CA TYR A 25 -1.85 10.68 0.16
C TYR A 25 -0.60 10.41 1.02
N PHE A 26 0.50 11.08 0.70
CA PHE A 26 1.81 10.96 1.36
C PHE A 26 2.25 12.27 2.03
N VAL A 27 2.83 12.18 3.23
CA VAL A 27 3.36 13.33 3.99
C VAL A 27 4.62 12.96 4.80
N HIS A 28 5.69 12.58 4.10
CA HIS A 28 6.90 12.06 4.75
C HIS A 28 8.16 12.60 4.06
N SER A 29 9.22 12.79 4.85
CA SER A 29 10.57 13.14 4.35
C SER A 29 11.49 11.92 4.23
N TYR A 30 11.17 10.83 4.94
CA TYR A 30 11.91 9.57 4.92
C TYR A 30 11.02 8.47 4.38
N HIS A 31 11.64 7.43 3.83
CA HIS A 31 10.95 6.23 3.39
C HIS A 31 11.72 4.98 3.77
N CYS A 32 11.04 3.83 3.77
CA CYS A 32 11.68 2.54 3.95
C CYS A 32 12.49 2.16 2.70
N GLN A 33 13.75 1.81 2.91
CA GLN A 33 14.55 1.06 1.93
C GLN A 33 14.58 -0.40 2.40
N THR A 34 13.79 -1.25 1.75
CA THR A 34 13.66 -2.65 2.15
C THR A 34 14.89 -3.47 1.75
N ALA A 35 15.34 -4.36 2.64
CA ALA A 35 16.34 -5.37 2.32
C ALA A 35 15.74 -6.59 1.59
N SER A 36 14.41 -6.71 1.56
CA SER A 36 13.66 -7.77 0.89
C SER A 36 12.79 -7.17 -0.22
N PRO A 37 13.27 -7.13 -1.47
CA PRO A 37 12.48 -6.62 -2.60
C PRO A 37 11.18 -7.38 -2.81
N ALA A 38 11.14 -8.67 -2.49
CA ALA A 38 9.95 -9.52 -2.59
C ALA A 38 8.82 -9.10 -1.62
N ALA A 39 9.15 -8.38 -0.54
CA ALA A 39 8.16 -7.85 0.39
C ALA A 39 7.39 -6.67 -0.19
N VAL A 40 7.92 -5.98 -1.22
CA VAL A 40 7.21 -4.85 -1.85
C VAL A 40 6.00 -5.36 -2.61
N VAL A 41 4.85 -4.77 -2.29
CA VAL A 41 3.57 -5.05 -2.96
C VAL A 41 3.25 -3.97 -3.99
N ALA A 42 3.55 -2.72 -3.62
CA ALA A 42 3.34 -1.55 -4.46
C ALA A 42 4.35 -0.47 -4.13
N HIS A 43 4.69 0.34 -5.12
CA HIS A 43 5.54 1.51 -4.98
C HIS A 43 4.85 2.78 -5.48
N THR A 44 5.50 3.91 -5.26
CA THR A 44 5.23 5.18 -5.91
C THR A 44 6.53 5.77 -6.41
N ASP A 45 6.48 6.53 -7.51
CA ASP A 45 7.61 7.33 -7.94
C ASP A 45 7.64 8.70 -7.25
N TYR A 46 8.77 9.02 -6.60
CA TYR A 46 9.03 10.35 -6.03
C TYR A 46 10.51 10.70 -6.16
N GLY A 47 10.96 10.95 -7.40
CA GLY A 47 12.37 11.09 -7.77
C GLY A 47 13.15 9.77 -7.80
N GLN A 48 12.69 8.77 -7.06
CA GLN A 48 13.09 7.37 -7.07
C GLN A 48 11.89 6.50 -6.68
N PRO A 49 11.91 5.18 -6.96
CA PRO A 49 10.90 4.27 -6.45
C PRO A 49 10.91 4.24 -4.92
N VAL A 50 9.74 4.47 -4.33
CA VAL A 50 9.52 4.43 -2.89
C VAL A 50 8.51 3.34 -2.57
N ALA A 51 8.85 2.42 -1.66
CA ALA A 51 7.94 1.38 -1.20
C ALA A 51 6.68 2.02 -0.59
N ALA A 52 5.54 1.84 -1.23
CA ALA A 52 4.25 2.38 -0.81
C ALA A 52 3.51 1.38 0.08
N ILE A 53 3.61 0.09 -0.25
CA ILE A 53 3.05 -1.03 0.52
C ILE A 53 4.08 -2.15 0.57
N VAL A 54 4.30 -2.68 1.78
CA VAL A 54 5.07 -3.90 2.02
C VAL A 54 4.21 -4.92 2.74
N ASN A 55 4.41 -6.21 2.44
CA ASN A 55 3.79 -7.32 3.14
C ASN A 55 4.75 -8.51 3.25
N GLU A 56 4.86 -9.05 4.46
CA GLU A 56 5.53 -10.31 4.74
C GLU A 56 4.74 -11.09 5.79
N GLY A 57 4.21 -12.26 5.40
CA GLY A 57 3.33 -13.06 6.25
C GLY A 57 2.08 -12.30 6.69
N ASN A 58 1.90 -12.15 8.01
CA ASN A 58 0.80 -11.41 8.63
C ASN A 58 1.12 -9.93 8.89
N VAL A 59 2.31 -9.45 8.54
CA VAL A 59 2.75 -8.07 8.78
C VAL A 59 2.55 -7.22 7.53
N TYR A 60 2.02 -6.02 7.71
CA TYR A 60 1.79 -5.04 6.67
C TYR A 60 2.40 -3.70 7.05
N GLY A 61 2.98 -3.02 6.06
CA GLY A 61 3.41 -1.63 6.18
C GLY A 61 2.85 -0.83 5.01
N ILE A 62 2.27 0.34 5.30
CA ILE A 62 1.81 1.28 4.29
C ILE A 62 2.46 2.63 4.57
N GLN A 63 3.08 3.20 3.54
CA GLN A 63 3.76 4.48 3.68
C GLN A 63 2.78 5.65 3.57
N PHE A 64 1.77 5.59 2.70
CA PHE A 64 0.72 6.61 2.62
C PHE A 64 -0.28 6.49 3.78
N HIS A 65 -1.12 7.51 3.93
CA HIS A 65 -2.20 7.52 4.92
C HIS A 65 -3.51 7.02 4.30
N PRO A 66 -3.90 5.74 4.48
CA PRO A 66 -5.13 5.22 3.89
C PRO A 66 -6.37 5.98 4.38
N GLU A 67 -6.40 6.42 5.64
CA GLU A 67 -7.47 7.23 6.21
C GLU A 67 -7.58 8.65 5.60
N LYS A 68 -6.53 9.11 4.91
CA LYS A 68 -6.50 10.38 4.16
C LYS A 68 -6.60 10.19 2.66
N SER A 69 -6.69 8.94 2.18
CA SER A 69 -6.66 8.59 0.74
C SER A 69 -8.05 8.32 0.14
N HIS A 70 -9.09 8.92 0.72
CA HIS A 70 -10.48 8.86 0.23
C HIS A 70 -10.96 7.41 -0.01
N ARG A 71 -11.71 7.17 -1.10
CA ARG A 71 -12.29 5.86 -1.44
C ARG A 71 -11.24 4.79 -1.66
N VAL A 72 -10.07 5.16 -2.21
CA VAL A 72 -8.95 4.23 -2.43
C VAL A 72 -8.46 3.71 -1.09
N GLY A 73 -8.17 4.60 -0.16
CA GLY A 73 -7.70 4.22 1.17
C GLY A 73 -8.75 3.44 1.98
N LEU A 74 -10.03 3.80 1.90
CA LEU A 74 -11.13 3.04 2.51
C LEU A 74 -11.22 1.61 1.94
N GLN A 75 -11.09 1.44 0.63
CA GLN A 75 -11.09 0.11 0.00
C GLN A 75 -9.94 -0.75 0.54
N ILE A 76 -8.74 -0.16 0.66
CA ILE A 76 -7.56 -0.86 1.19
C ILE A 76 -7.76 -1.29 2.65
N ILE A 77 -8.30 -0.41 3.50
CA ILE A 77 -8.63 -0.76 4.89
C ILE A 77 -9.68 -1.87 4.95
N ASN A 78 -10.73 -1.79 4.11
CA ASN A 78 -11.77 -2.82 4.05
C ASN A 78 -11.19 -4.18 3.62
N ASN A 79 -10.30 -4.19 2.63
CA ASN A 79 -9.60 -5.39 2.19
C ASN A 79 -8.71 -5.98 3.30
N TYR A 80 -8.07 -5.13 4.11
CA TYR A 80 -7.27 -5.57 5.25
C TYR A 80 -8.14 -6.26 6.31
N VAL A 81 -9.25 -5.62 6.71
CA VAL A 81 -10.19 -6.20 7.70
C VAL A 81 -10.76 -7.52 7.20
N THR A 82 -11.18 -7.58 5.94
CA THR A 82 -11.71 -8.80 5.31
C THR A 82 -10.70 -9.95 5.38
N GLN A 83 -9.44 -9.69 5.04
CA GLN A 83 -8.38 -10.71 5.11
C GLN A 83 -8.09 -11.21 6.53
N ILE A 84 -8.28 -10.37 7.55
CA ILE A 84 -8.14 -10.81 8.94
C ILE A 84 -9.33 -11.68 9.35
N SER A 85 -10.55 -11.31 8.93
CA SER A 85 -11.76 -12.06 9.26
C SER A 85 -11.81 -13.43 8.59
N GLU A 86 -11.19 -13.59 7.42
CA GLU A 86 -11.14 -14.87 6.69
C GLU A 86 -10.03 -15.82 7.18
N LYS A 87 -9.02 -15.29 7.90
CA LYS A 87 -7.98 -16.11 8.51
C LYS A 87 -8.48 -16.56 9.89
N GLU A 88 -9.09 -17.75 9.97
CA GLU A 88 -9.32 -18.41 11.26
C GLU A 88 -7.96 -18.63 11.94
N PHE A 89 -7.83 -18.15 13.18
CA PHE A 89 -6.67 -18.37 14.05
C PHE A 89 -6.84 -19.65 14.87
#